data_AF-A0A4C2E0M1-F1
#
_entry.id   AF-A0A4C2E0M1-F1
#
_cell.length_a   1.000
_cell.length_b   1.000
_cell.length_c   1.000
_cell.angle_alpha   90.00
_cell.angle_beta   90.00
_cell.angle_gamma   90.00
#
_symmetry.space_group_name_H-M   'P 1'
#
loop_
_entity.id
_entity.type
_entity.pdbx_description
1 polymer ?
#
loop_
_entity_poly.entity_id
_entity_poly.type
_entity_poly.pdbx_seq_one_letter_code
_entity_poly.pdbx_strand_id
1 'polypeptide(L)'
;MKTAGYHRSHLLRIVAAVVLVGLWWFFSSSELSYTKPEIDYKGGELKVQNQDNPKSTDTASVPGSIMPSMPDQEAKKQLGRASWKYFHTLLARYPDVPTEEQRNKLNTFIHLYAELYPCGECSYHFVKMLETNPPQTSSRVAAAMWGCHIHNVVNEKLKKPAYDCSKVLDDYDCGCGDTEGKIRDDLKLNKFTVQKEGQQGG
;
A
#
# COMPACT_ATOMS: atom_id res chain seq x y z
N MET A 1 -45.20 -49.71 10.31
CA MET A 1 -43.88 -49.48 10.97
C MET A 1 -42.89 -48.64 10.14
N LYS A 2 -43.30 -47.68 9.28
CA LYS A 2 -42.36 -46.85 8.49
C LYS A 2 -42.26 -45.37 8.93
N THR A 3 -43.14 -44.91 9.81
CA THR A 3 -43.25 -43.48 10.22
C THR A 3 -42.21 -43.05 11.26
N ALA A 4 -41.77 -43.96 12.15
CA ALA A 4 -40.80 -43.65 13.19
C ALA A 4 -39.38 -43.34 12.64
N GLY A 5 -38.96 -44.03 11.58
CA GLY A 5 -37.66 -43.79 10.92
C GLY A 5 -37.63 -42.46 10.16
N TYR A 6 -38.75 -42.09 9.52
CA TYR A 6 -38.89 -40.82 8.81
C TYR A 6 -38.76 -39.63 9.77
N HIS A 7 -39.48 -39.64 10.89
CA HIS A 7 -39.40 -38.56 11.89
C HIS A 7 -38.01 -38.41 12.49
N ARG A 8 -37.30 -39.51 12.78
CA ARG A 8 -35.93 -39.45 13.32
C ARG A 8 -34.93 -38.87 12.32
N SER A 9 -35.04 -39.24 11.04
CA SER A 9 -34.19 -38.69 9.97
C SER A 9 -34.47 -37.21 9.69
N HIS A 10 -35.73 -36.80 9.78
CA HIS A 10 -36.16 -35.41 9.61
C HIS A 10 -35.70 -34.53 10.78
N LEU A 11 -35.75 -35.06 12.01
CA LEU A 11 -35.26 -34.37 13.19
C LEU A 11 -33.74 -34.12 13.10
N LEU A 12 -32.97 -35.10 12.67
CA LEU A 12 -31.51 -34.98 12.50
C LEU A 12 -31.13 -33.92 11.46
N ARG A 13 -31.87 -33.83 10.35
CA ARG A 13 -31.63 -32.80 9.32
C ARG A 13 -31.94 -31.39 9.84
N ILE A 14 -33.02 -31.23 10.62
CA ILE A 14 -33.36 -29.95 11.24
C ILE A 14 -32.25 -29.55 12.22
N VAL A 15 -31.81 -30.46 13.08
CA VAL A 15 -30.73 -30.17 14.05
C VAL A 15 -29.44 -29.79 13.33
N ALA A 16 -29.05 -30.51 12.29
CA ALA A 16 -27.86 -30.17 11.50
C ALA A 16 -27.97 -28.78 10.83
N ALA A 17 -29.14 -28.44 10.28
CA ALA A 17 -29.38 -27.12 9.69
C ALA A 17 -29.31 -26.00 10.74
N VAL A 18 -29.89 -26.21 11.92
CA VAL A 18 -29.84 -25.24 13.03
C VAL A 18 -28.40 -25.05 13.52
N VAL A 19 -27.62 -26.13 13.63
CA VAL A 19 -26.20 -26.05 14.01
C VAL A 19 -25.40 -25.29 12.95
N LEU A 20 -25.61 -25.57 11.66
CA LEU A 20 -24.91 -24.87 10.58
C LEU A 20 -25.28 -23.38 10.52
N VAL A 21 -26.54 -23.03 10.72
CA VAL A 21 -26.99 -21.63 10.79
C VAL A 21 -26.44 -20.94 12.05
N GLY A 22 -26.39 -21.64 13.19
CA GLY A 22 -25.80 -21.11 14.43
C GLY A 22 -24.29 -20.90 14.32
N LEU A 23 -23.57 -21.82 13.69
CA LEU A 23 -22.14 -21.68 13.41
C LEU A 23 -21.90 -20.55 12.40
N TRP A 24 -22.71 -20.46 11.34
CA TRP A 24 -22.62 -19.35 10.40
C TRP A 24 -22.89 -18.01 11.08
N TRP A 25 -23.90 -17.92 11.96
CA TRP A 25 -24.16 -16.70 12.74
C TRP A 25 -22.98 -16.35 13.65
N PHE A 26 -22.45 -17.32 14.40
CA PHE A 26 -21.36 -17.11 15.35
C PHE A 26 -20.04 -16.73 14.66
N PHE A 27 -19.71 -17.36 13.53
CA PHE A 27 -18.51 -17.05 12.75
C PHE A 27 -18.69 -15.87 11.79
N SER A 28 -19.92 -15.53 11.40
CA SER A 28 -20.21 -14.32 10.62
C SER A 28 -20.29 -13.06 11.49
N SER A 29 -20.43 -13.20 12.81
CA SER A 29 -20.44 -12.08 13.76
C SER A 29 -19.06 -11.72 14.32
N SER A 30 -17.98 -12.14 13.68
CA SER A 30 -16.68 -11.51 13.94
C SER A 30 -16.72 -10.09 13.36
N GLU A 31 -17.28 -9.15 14.11
CA GLU A 31 -16.96 -7.72 14.01
C GLU A 31 -15.44 -7.62 13.84
N LEU A 32 -14.97 -7.08 12.71
CA LEU A 32 -13.58 -6.66 12.61
C LEU A 32 -13.32 -5.78 13.82
N SER A 33 -12.34 -6.14 14.66
CA SER A 33 -11.90 -5.31 15.77
C SER A 33 -11.17 -4.08 15.21
N TYR A 34 -11.93 -3.17 14.61
CA TYR A 34 -11.59 -1.77 14.59
C TYR A 34 -12.34 -1.20 15.78
N THR A 35 -11.64 -0.99 16.90
CA THR A 35 -12.19 -0.32 18.08
C THR A 35 -12.94 0.93 17.62
N LYS A 36 -14.27 0.89 17.68
CA LYS A 36 -15.14 2.02 17.37
C LYS A 36 -15.13 2.89 18.62
N PRO A 37 -14.45 4.05 18.66
CA PRO A 37 -14.55 4.91 19.81
C PRO A 37 -16.02 5.33 19.98
N GLU A 38 -16.50 5.32 21.21
CA GLU A 38 -17.83 5.80 21.57
C GLU A 38 -17.79 7.33 21.47
N ILE A 39 -18.27 7.88 20.35
CA ILE A 39 -18.35 9.33 20.15
C ILE A 39 -19.74 9.79 20.61
N ASP A 40 -19.82 10.38 21.80
CA ASP A 40 -21.01 11.07 22.30
C ASP A 40 -21.16 12.42 21.58
N TYR A 41 -21.98 12.47 20.53
CA TYR A 41 -22.36 13.71 19.87
C TYR A 41 -23.45 14.44 20.67
N LYS A 42 -23.05 15.06 21.78
CA LYS A 42 -23.83 16.12 22.42
C LYS A 42 -23.13 17.45 22.30
N GLY A 43 -23.53 18.22 21.29
CA GLY A 43 -23.34 19.67 21.24
C GLY A 43 -21.89 20.15 21.11
N GLY A 44 -21.42 20.24 19.86
CA GLY A 44 -20.44 21.27 19.46
C GLY A 44 -18.97 21.11 19.88
N GLU A 45 -18.60 20.16 20.75
CA GLU A 45 -17.20 19.94 21.12
C GLU A 45 -16.93 18.44 21.34
N LEU A 46 -16.02 17.86 20.56
CA LEU A 46 -15.61 16.45 20.66
C LEU A 46 -14.81 16.26 21.97
N LYS A 47 -15.43 15.69 22.99
CA LYS A 47 -14.72 15.18 24.18
C LYS A 47 -14.71 13.66 24.15
N VAL A 48 -13.60 13.10 23.68
CA VAL A 48 -13.30 11.66 23.81
C VAL A 48 -13.00 11.38 25.28
N GLN A 49 -13.94 10.79 26.02
CA GLN A 49 -13.69 10.30 27.37
C GLN A 49 -13.45 8.79 27.32
N ASN A 50 -12.45 8.32 28.07
CA ASN A 50 -11.79 7.00 27.97
C ASN A 50 -10.81 6.84 26.82
N GLN A 51 -9.85 7.76 26.74
CA GLN A 51 -8.50 7.35 26.43
C GLN A 51 -7.71 7.37 27.75
N ASP A 52 -7.20 6.22 28.18
CA ASP A 52 -5.86 6.23 28.77
C ASP A 52 -5.03 7.08 27.82
N ASN A 53 -4.67 8.29 28.26
CA ASN A 53 -3.98 9.30 27.45
C ASN A 53 -2.98 8.55 26.56
N PRO A 54 -3.18 8.45 25.23
CA PRO A 54 -2.26 7.69 24.39
C PRO A 54 -0.94 8.39 24.63
N LYS A 55 -0.07 7.70 25.37
CA LYS A 55 1.22 8.22 25.83
C LYS A 55 1.79 8.93 24.63
N SER A 56 1.80 10.28 24.67
CA SER A 56 2.17 11.10 23.53
C SER A 56 3.49 10.50 23.07
N THR A 57 3.46 9.82 21.94
CA THR A 57 4.67 9.25 21.41
C THR A 57 5.40 10.49 20.97
N ASP A 58 6.41 10.90 21.76
CA ASP A 58 7.25 12.08 21.59
C ASP A 58 7.96 11.98 20.23
N THR A 59 7.19 12.14 19.17
CA THR A 59 7.61 12.02 17.79
C THR A 59 8.01 13.42 17.37
N ALA A 60 9.31 13.62 17.18
CA ALA A 60 9.86 14.92 16.84
C ALA A 60 9.19 15.43 15.55
N SER A 61 8.59 16.62 15.61
CA SER A 61 7.98 17.26 14.46
C SER A 61 9.06 17.74 13.47
N VAL A 62 8.76 17.68 12.17
CA VAL A 62 9.64 18.15 11.10
C VAL A 62 8.98 19.36 10.43
N PRO A 63 9.58 20.56 10.46
CA PRO A 63 9.01 21.73 9.80
C PRO A 63 8.75 21.50 8.31
N GLY A 64 7.54 21.81 7.85
CA GLY A 64 7.15 21.64 6.44
C GLY A 64 6.74 20.22 6.06
N SER A 65 6.59 19.31 7.03
CA SER A 65 6.02 17.98 6.84
C SER A 65 4.90 17.75 7.86
N ILE A 66 3.80 17.13 7.41
CA ILE A 66 2.73 16.66 8.31
C ILE A 66 3.09 15.34 8.99
N MET A 67 4.09 14.63 8.44
CA MET A 67 4.60 13.38 8.99
C MET A 67 5.71 13.66 10.02
N PRO A 68 5.72 12.96 11.16
CA PRO A 68 6.77 13.09 12.16
C PRO A 68 8.11 12.51 11.70
N SER A 69 9.19 12.84 12.41
CA SER A 69 10.51 12.26 12.14
C SER A 69 10.53 10.74 12.32
N MET A 70 11.36 10.06 11.52
CA MET A 70 11.60 8.62 11.64
C MET A 70 13.08 8.35 12.01
N PRO A 71 13.42 8.30 13.31
CA PRO A 71 14.82 8.22 13.75
C PRO A 71 15.47 6.85 13.54
N ASP A 72 14.70 5.75 13.59
CA ASP A 72 15.20 4.39 13.37
C ASP A 72 15.60 4.21 11.89
N GLN A 73 16.90 4.11 11.65
CA GLN A 73 17.46 4.02 10.31
C GLN A 73 17.19 2.68 9.63
N GLU A 74 17.09 1.59 10.38
CA GLU A 74 16.83 0.28 9.78
C GLU A 74 15.36 0.15 9.39
N ALA A 75 14.46 0.58 10.28
CA ALA A 75 13.04 0.68 9.94
C ALA A 75 12.81 1.60 8.73
N LYS A 76 13.52 2.74 8.66
CA LYS A 76 13.47 3.67 7.51
C LYS A 76 13.88 3.01 6.20
N LYS A 77 14.99 2.26 6.18
CA LYS A 77 15.44 1.53 4.99
C LYS A 77 14.44 0.46 4.57
N GLN A 78 13.87 -0.29 5.52
CA GLN A 78 12.88 -1.32 5.23
C GLN A 78 11.61 -0.72 4.63
N LEU A 79 11.11 0.37 5.22
CA LEU A 79 10.02 1.16 4.68
C LEU A 79 10.34 1.67 3.27
N GLY A 80 11.53 2.24 3.07
CA GLY A 80 11.99 2.73 1.76
C GLY A 80 11.96 1.65 0.69
N ARG A 81 12.49 0.47 0.97
CA ARG A 81 12.50 -0.66 0.02
C ARG A 81 11.10 -1.14 -0.33
N ALA A 82 10.22 -1.29 0.67
CA ALA A 82 8.84 -1.70 0.44
C ALA A 82 8.09 -0.66 -0.41
N SER A 83 8.31 0.61 -0.08
CA SER A 83 7.74 1.78 -0.74
C SER A 83 8.15 1.87 -2.20
N TRP A 84 9.45 1.76 -2.50
CA TRP A 84 9.95 1.77 -3.88
C TRP A 84 9.45 0.57 -4.69
N LYS A 85 9.41 -0.64 -4.09
CA LYS A 85 8.83 -1.80 -4.78
C LYS A 85 7.39 -1.54 -5.19
N TYR A 86 6.55 -1.04 -4.29
CA TYR A 86 5.17 -0.69 -4.62
C TYR A 86 5.10 0.40 -5.68
N PHE A 87 5.84 1.49 -5.48
CA PHE A 87 5.83 2.66 -6.36
C PHE A 87 6.20 2.31 -7.80
N HIS A 88 7.34 1.65 -8.02
CA HIS A 88 7.77 1.27 -9.35
C HIS A 88 6.86 0.22 -9.99
N THR A 89 6.30 -0.70 -9.20
CA THR A 89 5.31 -1.66 -9.71
C THR A 89 4.03 -0.94 -10.17
N LEU A 90 3.57 0.08 -9.45
CA LEU A 90 2.42 0.90 -9.86
C LEU A 90 2.70 1.62 -11.19
N LEU A 91 3.87 2.23 -11.33
CA LEU A 91 4.25 2.96 -12.54
C LEU A 91 4.42 2.03 -13.75
N ALA A 92 5.02 0.85 -13.56
CA ALA A 92 5.16 -0.18 -14.60
C ALA A 92 3.82 -0.78 -15.04
N ARG A 93 2.75 -0.60 -14.25
CA ARG A 93 1.37 -1.03 -14.54
C ARG A 93 0.50 0.04 -15.15
N TYR A 94 1.00 1.26 -15.22
CA TYR A 94 0.24 2.38 -15.72
C TYR A 94 -0.15 2.16 -17.20
N PRO A 95 -1.28 2.69 -17.70
CA PRO A 95 -1.66 2.50 -19.10
C PRO A 95 -0.64 3.10 -20.06
N ASP A 96 -0.44 2.45 -21.21
CA ASP A 96 0.41 3.00 -22.28
C ASP A 96 -0.23 4.24 -22.91
N VAL A 97 -1.56 4.27 -22.99
CA VAL A 97 -2.37 5.40 -23.48
C VAL A 97 -3.40 5.78 -22.41
N PRO A 98 -3.01 6.57 -21.39
CA PRO A 98 -3.90 6.94 -20.29
C PRO A 98 -4.90 8.03 -20.69
N THR A 99 -6.11 7.98 -20.13
CA THR A 99 -7.08 9.07 -20.22
C THR A 99 -6.64 10.28 -19.38
N GLU A 100 -7.16 11.47 -19.66
CA GLU A 100 -6.87 12.67 -18.85
C GLU A 100 -7.17 12.46 -17.36
N GLU A 101 -8.27 11.80 -17.04
CA GLU A 101 -8.62 11.45 -15.66
C GLU A 101 -7.57 10.53 -15.02
N GLN A 102 -7.09 9.50 -15.74
CA GLN A 102 -6.03 8.62 -15.25
C GLN A 102 -4.71 9.36 -15.04
N ARG A 103 -4.41 10.35 -15.88
CA ARG A 103 -3.22 11.23 -15.73
C ARG A 103 -3.32 12.08 -14.48
N ASN A 104 -4.48 12.69 -14.27
CA ASN A 104 -4.75 13.50 -13.08
C ASN A 104 -4.70 12.65 -11.80
N LYS A 105 -5.28 11.43 -11.83
CA LYS A 105 -5.20 10.51 -10.69
C LYS A 105 -3.76 10.13 -10.34
N LEU A 106 -2.92 9.79 -11.33
CA LEU A 106 -1.52 9.46 -11.07
C LEU A 106 -0.76 10.67 -10.50
N ASN A 107 -0.97 11.85 -11.09
CA ASN A 107 -0.34 13.08 -10.61
C ASN A 107 -0.73 13.38 -9.15
N THR A 108 -2.02 13.37 -8.83
CA THR A 108 -2.52 13.60 -7.47
C THR A 108 -2.01 12.55 -6.50
N PHE A 109 -2.05 11.27 -6.90
CA PHE A 109 -1.51 10.18 -6.09
C PHE A 109 -0.04 10.41 -5.70
N ILE A 110 0.81 10.83 -6.65
CA ILE A 110 2.24 11.05 -6.37
C ILE A 110 2.47 12.20 -5.38
N HIS A 111 1.71 13.30 -5.50
CA HIS A 111 1.83 14.42 -4.56
C HIS A 111 1.35 14.01 -3.16
N LEU A 112 0.21 13.32 -3.07
CA LEU A 112 -0.28 12.78 -1.80
C LEU A 112 0.68 11.74 -1.21
N TYR A 113 1.27 10.89 -2.04
CA TYR A 113 2.26 9.91 -1.63
C TYR A 113 3.49 10.60 -1.01
N ALA A 114 3.94 11.74 -1.56
CA ALA A 114 5.03 12.52 -1.00
C ALA A 114 4.68 13.19 0.33
N GLU A 115 3.51 13.82 0.42
CA GLU A 115 3.03 14.47 1.64
C GLU A 115 2.77 13.46 2.77
N LEU A 116 2.31 12.26 2.42
CA LEU A 116 1.94 11.21 3.37
C LEU A 116 3.02 10.15 3.59
N TYR A 117 4.24 10.35 3.06
CA TYR A 117 5.31 9.38 3.25
C TYR A 117 5.73 9.32 4.74
N PRO A 118 5.70 8.16 5.42
CA PRO A 118 5.81 8.07 6.89
C PRO A 118 7.25 8.18 7.41
N CYS A 119 7.93 9.25 6.99
CA CYS A 119 9.22 9.74 7.46
C CYS A 119 9.24 11.24 7.15
N GLY A 120 9.15 12.10 8.17
CA GLY A 120 8.93 13.54 7.98
C GLY A 120 10.04 14.23 7.18
N GLU A 121 11.30 13.91 7.45
CA GLU A 121 12.42 14.43 6.67
C GLU A 121 12.43 13.88 5.23
N CYS A 122 11.95 12.66 5.00
CA CYS A 122 11.85 12.07 3.67
C CYS A 122 10.72 12.73 2.87
N SER A 123 9.54 12.89 3.50
CA SER A 123 8.36 13.56 2.95
C SER A 123 8.69 14.99 2.54
N TYR A 124 9.25 15.80 3.45
CA TYR A 124 9.65 17.18 3.18
C TYR A 124 10.55 17.28 1.93
N HIS A 125 11.58 16.43 1.85
CA HIS A 125 12.48 16.45 0.72
C HIS A 125 11.81 15.97 -0.57
N PHE A 126 10.93 14.97 -0.51
CA PHE A 126 10.26 14.45 -1.70
C PHE A 126 9.26 15.45 -2.27
N VAL A 127 8.49 16.12 -1.42
CA VAL A 127 7.63 17.25 -1.83
C VAL A 127 8.45 18.33 -2.54
N LYS A 128 9.61 18.71 -2.00
CA LYS A 128 10.52 19.67 -2.65
C LYS A 128 11.12 19.17 -3.96
N MET A 129 11.44 17.89 -4.07
CA MET A 129 11.93 17.31 -5.32
C MET A 129 10.87 17.39 -6.44
N LEU A 130 9.57 17.25 -6.12
CA LEU A 130 8.48 17.34 -7.09
C LEU A 130 8.35 18.74 -7.72
N GLU A 131 8.77 19.80 -7.01
CA GLU A 131 8.73 21.19 -7.54
C GLU A 131 9.64 21.35 -8.77
N THR A 132 10.76 20.60 -8.83
CA THR A 132 11.73 20.65 -9.93
C THR A 132 11.68 19.43 -10.86
N ASN A 133 11.02 18.35 -10.42
CA ASN A 133 10.90 17.10 -11.16
C ASN A 133 9.42 16.66 -11.24
N PRO A 134 8.56 17.40 -11.94
CA PRO A 134 7.13 17.13 -11.94
C PRO A 134 6.81 15.75 -12.56
N PRO A 135 5.79 15.03 -12.02
CA PRO A 135 5.40 13.72 -12.52
C PRO A 135 5.10 13.69 -14.02
N GLN A 136 5.72 12.73 -14.73
CA GLN A 136 5.43 12.49 -16.14
C GLN A 136 4.36 11.41 -16.28
N THR A 137 3.14 11.81 -16.64
CA THR A 137 1.97 10.91 -16.66
C THR A 137 1.48 10.58 -18.06
N SER A 138 2.22 10.93 -19.12
CA SER A 138 1.73 10.79 -20.50
C SER A 138 1.61 9.34 -21.00
N SER A 139 2.36 8.41 -20.42
CA SER A 139 2.32 6.98 -20.74
C SER A 139 2.96 6.15 -19.63
N ARG A 140 2.79 4.83 -19.68
CA ARG A 140 3.52 3.87 -18.84
C ARG A 140 5.03 4.10 -18.85
N VAL A 141 5.62 4.22 -20.04
CA VAL A 141 7.07 4.41 -20.20
C VAL A 141 7.50 5.73 -19.58
N ALA A 142 6.77 6.82 -19.84
CA ALA A 142 7.09 8.12 -19.26
C ALA A 142 7.02 8.10 -17.72
N ALA A 143 5.98 7.48 -17.17
CA ALA A 143 5.78 7.35 -15.73
C ALA A 143 6.88 6.51 -15.07
N ALA A 144 7.19 5.33 -15.62
CA ALA A 144 8.21 4.43 -15.08
C ALA A 144 9.63 5.03 -15.18
N MET A 145 9.97 5.66 -16.31
CA MET A 145 11.26 6.34 -16.49
C MET A 145 11.41 7.53 -15.54
N TRP A 146 10.36 8.33 -15.37
CA TRP A 146 10.35 9.41 -14.38
C TRP A 146 10.51 8.86 -12.94
N GLY A 147 9.81 7.77 -12.61
CA GLY A 147 9.96 7.10 -11.31
C GLY A 147 11.38 6.63 -11.04
N CYS A 148 12.04 6.05 -12.05
CA CYS A 148 13.46 5.69 -11.96
C CYS A 148 14.36 6.91 -11.76
N HIS A 149 14.14 7.98 -12.53
CA HIS A 149 14.91 9.20 -12.44
C HIS A 149 14.82 9.83 -11.05
N ILE A 150 13.61 9.98 -10.51
CA ILE A 150 13.42 10.58 -9.18
C ILE A 150 14.02 9.70 -8.06
N HIS A 151 13.97 8.37 -8.21
CA HIS A 151 14.67 7.46 -7.30
C HIS A 151 16.20 7.68 -7.37
N ASN A 152 16.76 7.91 -8.56
CA ASN A 152 18.17 8.24 -8.71
C ASN A 152 18.58 9.58 -8.09
N VAL A 153 17.68 10.58 -8.07
CA VAL A 153 17.92 11.83 -7.30
C VAL A 153 18.05 11.53 -5.80
N VAL A 154 17.22 10.63 -5.27
CA VAL A 154 17.35 10.16 -3.88
C VAL A 154 18.65 9.40 -3.68
N ASN A 155 19.02 8.51 -4.59
CA ASN A 155 20.29 7.78 -4.55
C ASN A 155 21.49 8.70 -4.50
N GLU A 156 21.53 9.72 -5.36
CA GLU A 156 22.61 10.71 -5.38
C GLU A 156 22.74 11.41 -4.02
N LYS A 157 21.62 11.85 -3.45
CA LYS A 157 21.60 12.48 -2.12
C LYS A 157 22.09 11.55 -1.02
N LEU A 158 21.78 10.26 -1.13
CA LEU A 158 22.23 9.21 -0.21
C LEU A 158 23.61 8.62 -0.57
N LYS A 159 24.29 9.17 -1.60
CA LYS A 159 25.59 8.71 -2.12
C LYS A 159 25.59 7.23 -2.53
N LYS A 160 24.50 6.78 -3.14
CA LYS A 160 24.33 5.44 -3.70
C LYS A 160 24.63 5.44 -5.21
N PRO A 161 25.05 4.30 -5.78
CA PRO A 161 25.21 4.17 -7.23
C PRO A 161 23.88 4.42 -7.95
N ALA A 162 23.95 5.12 -9.09
CA ALA A 162 22.79 5.28 -9.95
C ALA A 162 22.34 3.93 -10.51
N TYR A 163 21.03 3.75 -10.58
CA TYR A 163 20.40 2.61 -11.22
C TYR A 163 20.18 2.88 -12.72
N ASP A 164 20.37 1.84 -13.54
CA ASP A 164 20.18 1.88 -14.99
C ASP A 164 18.68 1.83 -15.34
N CYS A 165 18.09 2.99 -15.64
CA CYS A 165 16.67 3.10 -15.96
C CYS A 165 16.24 2.37 -17.23
N SER A 166 17.16 1.94 -18.11
CA SER A 166 16.80 1.20 -19.33
C SER A 166 16.09 -0.13 -19.05
N LYS A 167 16.22 -0.65 -17.82
CA LYS A 167 15.67 -1.93 -17.38
C LYS A 167 14.46 -1.79 -16.46
N VAL A 168 13.97 -0.57 -16.21
CA VAL A 168 12.95 -0.32 -15.18
C VAL A 168 11.65 -1.09 -15.42
N LEU A 169 11.18 -1.18 -16.66
CA LEU A 169 9.93 -1.90 -16.95
C LEU A 169 10.08 -3.42 -16.81
N ASP A 170 11.26 -3.96 -17.14
CA ASP A 170 11.54 -5.39 -17.01
C ASP A 170 11.77 -5.78 -15.53
N ASP A 171 12.52 -4.97 -14.80
CA ASP A 171 12.87 -5.25 -13.41
C ASP A 171 11.67 -5.15 -12.46
N TYR A 172 10.73 -4.24 -12.75
CA TYR A 172 9.46 -4.13 -12.02
C TYR A 172 8.29 -4.75 -12.76
N ASP A 173 8.56 -5.72 -13.64
CA ASP A 173 7.52 -6.62 -14.09
C ASP A 173 6.84 -7.25 -12.88
N CYS A 174 5.58 -7.49 -13.11
CA CYS A 174 4.56 -7.60 -12.12
C CYS A 174 4.00 -9.02 -12.03
N GLY A 175 4.50 -9.92 -12.88
CA GLY A 175 4.08 -11.31 -13.00
C GLY A 175 2.71 -11.49 -13.63
N CYS A 176 2.22 -10.51 -14.39
CA CYS A 176 0.81 -10.45 -14.81
C CYS A 176 0.49 -11.19 -16.09
N GLY A 177 1.51 -11.76 -16.71
CA GLY A 177 1.41 -12.35 -18.03
C GLY A 177 1.27 -11.32 -19.14
N ASP A 178 1.30 -11.84 -20.37
CA ASP A 178 1.06 -11.07 -21.58
C ASP A 178 -0.44 -10.77 -21.79
N THR A 179 -0.80 -10.18 -22.93
CA THR A 179 -2.19 -9.89 -23.30
C THR A 179 -3.10 -11.12 -23.39
N GLU A 180 -2.54 -12.34 -23.37
CA GLU A 180 -3.28 -13.60 -23.33
C GLU A 180 -3.41 -14.16 -21.90
N GLY A 181 -2.92 -13.44 -20.90
CA GLY A 181 -2.93 -13.86 -19.50
C GLY A 181 -1.96 -15.00 -19.20
N LYS A 182 -1.00 -15.28 -20.10
CA LYS A 182 0.01 -16.32 -19.88
C LYS A 182 1.18 -15.73 -19.10
N ILE A 183 1.44 -16.28 -17.92
CA ILE A 183 2.67 -16.00 -17.18
C ILE A 183 3.81 -16.64 -17.97
N ARG A 184 4.68 -15.83 -18.60
CA ARG A 184 5.90 -16.35 -19.22
C ARG A 184 6.77 -17.03 -18.15
N ASP A 185 7.48 -18.11 -18.50
CA ASP A 185 8.25 -18.89 -17.53
C ASP A 185 9.40 -18.11 -16.85
N ASP A 186 9.86 -17.01 -17.45
CA ASP A 186 10.82 -16.06 -16.90
C ASP A 186 10.20 -15.04 -15.92
N LEU A 187 8.86 -15.01 -15.77
CA LEU A 187 8.10 -14.10 -14.90
C LEU A 187 7.75 -14.70 -13.54
N LYS A 188 8.26 -15.89 -13.21
CA LYS A 188 8.13 -16.47 -11.86
C LYS A 188 8.79 -15.54 -10.85
N LEU A 189 7.97 -14.82 -10.08
CA LEU A 189 8.30 -13.83 -9.05
C LEU A 189 9.81 -13.61 -8.92
N ASN A 190 10.35 -12.69 -9.75
CA ASN A 190 11.78 -12.54 -9.91
C ASN A 190 12.39 -12.15 -8.55
N LYS A 191 13.01 -13.11 -7.85
CA LYS A 191 13.73 -12.90 -6.57
C LYS A 191 14.74 -11.74 -6.66
N PHE A 192 15.13 -11.44 -7.90
CA PHE A 192 15.96 -10.34 -8.33
C PHE A 192 15.42 -8.94 -7.99
N THR A 193 14.11 -8.66 -8.15
CA THR A 193 13.60 -7.30 -7.90
C THR A 193 13.73 -6.92 -6.43
N VAL A 194 13.43 -7.86 -5.50
CA VAL A 194 13.57 -7.63 -4.05
C VAL A 194 15.03 -7.45 -3.62
N GLN A 195 15.96 -8.16 -4.29
CA GLN A 195 17.39 -8.02 -4.02
C GLN A 195 17.99 -6.72 -4.60
N LYS A 196 17.56 -6.32 -5.81
CA LYS A 196 17.93 -5.04 -6.44
C LYS A 196 17.43 -3.85 -5.63
N GLU A 197 16.19 -3.88 -5.15
CA GLU A 197 15.69 -2.89 -4.18
C GLU A 197 16.60 -2.78 -2.95
N GLY A 198 17.27 -3.88 -2.57
CA GLY A 198 18.16 -3.84 -1.44
C GLY A 198 19.45 -3.09 -1.61
N GLN A 199 19.91 -2.99 -2.85
CA GLN A 199 21.06 -2.17 -3.18
C GLN A 199 20.66 -0.69 -3.30
N GLN A 200 19.41 -0.45 -3.69
CA GLN A 200 18.83 0.88 -3.92
C GLN A 200 18.06 1.44 -2.70
N GLY A 201 17.95 0.68 -1.60
CA GLY A 201 17.03 0.95 -0.49
C GLY A 201 17.02 2.39 0.02
N GLY A 202 15.82 2.89 0.34
CA GLY A 202 15.51 4.30 0.62
C GLY A 202 16.11 4.89 1.90
#